data_AF-A0A409VCI6-F1
#
_entry.id   AF-A0A409VCI6-F1
#
_cell.length_a   1.000
_cell.length_b   1.000
_cell.length_c   1.000
_cell.angle_alpha   90.00
_cell.angle_beta   90.00
_cell.angle_gamma   90.00
#
_symmetry.space_group_name_H-M   'P 1'
#
loop_
_entity.id
_entity.type
_entity.pdbx_description
1 polymer ?
#
loop_
_entity_poly.entity_id
_entity_poly.type
_entity_poly.pdbx_seq_one_letter_code
_entity_poly.pdbx_strand_id
1 'polypeptide(L)'
;MDFSTVSSASDWETPSTSITSPSMIYYRVYTPECAVFTKRPAFLDSEYIGSIRSTWLMPPRNARSVRQFLSNLENIDPSQTSLYCSRLRSSALDDKSLIFLEDGTPYGAKPEDPLILFSQVYPQQQITPGTELFVIKSDFYSPFGPQFLYYGVYTERGPLPSNAPIDEAEPWLSKIDIDLVPSQPPTMGDLMMQILRKEGGQGRHLKAE
;
A
#
# COMPACT_ATOMS: atom_id res chain seq x y z
N MET A 1 8.04 49.79 56.26
CA MET A 1 8.83 50.03 55.03
C MET A 1 9.08 48.68 54.41
N ASP A 2 8.45 48.48 53.25
CA ASP A 2 8.19 47.21 52.59
C ASP A 2 9.44 46.53 52.03
N PHE A 3 9.48 45.20 52.12
CA PHE A 3 10.36 44.36 51.31
C PHE A 3 9.59 43.95 50.05
N SER A 4 9.60 44.80 49.04
CA SER A 4 9.24 44.44 47.67
C SER A 4 10.45 43.78 47.00
N THR A 5 10.52 42.45 47.00
CA THR A 5 11.42 41.71 46.10
C THR A 5 10.57 41.01 45.06
N VAL A 6 10.65 41.53 43.83
CA VAL A 6 10.04 40.96 42.62
C VAL A 6 10.73 39.62 42.32
N SER A 7 9.94 38.55 42.33
CA SER A 7 10.30 37.26 41.74
C SER A 7 10.38 37.44 40.22
N SER A 8 11.60 37.53 39.69
CA SER A 8 11.84 37.40 38.25
C SER A 8 12.11 35.93 37.95
N ALA A 9 11.05 35.18 37.67
CA ALA A 9 11.17 33.89 37.01
C ALA A 9 11.34 34.19 35.52
N SER A 10 12.59 34.14 35.04
CA SER A 10 12.89 34.23 33.62
C SER A 10 12.50 32.90 32.97
N ASP A 11 11.31 32.90 32.38
CA ASP A 11 10.92 31.99 31.31
C ASP A 11 11.96 32.07 30.20
N TRP A 12 12.79 31.04 30.09
CA TRP A 12 13.37 30.68 28.80
C TRP A 12 12.71 29.38 28.40
N GLU A 13 11.70 29.50 27.54
CA GLU A 13 11.18 28.39 26.76
C GLU A 13 12.38 27.72 26.07
N THR A 14 12.67 26.49 26.44
CA THR A 14 13.46 25.59 25.60
C THR A 14 12.74 25.48 24.26
N PRO A 15 13.32 25.90 23.12
CA PRO A 15 12.78 25.49 21.84
C PRO A 15 12.95 23.99 21.78
N SER A 16 11.86 23.25 21.96
CA SER A 16 11.77 21.83 21.65
C SER A 16 11.90 21.69 20.13
N THR A 17 13.12 21.85 19.65
CA THR A 17 13.53 21.43 18.31
C THR A 17 13.53 19.92 18.35
N SER A 18 12.34 19.35 18.21
CA SER A 18 12.18 17.96 17.80
C SER A 18 12.93 17.85 16.48
N ILE A 19 14.15 17.30 16.54
CA ILE A 19 14.88 16.85 15.36
C ILE A 19 13.93 15.90 14.66
N THR A 20 13.24 16.42 13.65
CA THR A 20 12.10 15.73 13.04
C THR A 20 12.70 14.58 12.26
N SER A 21 12.66 13.38 12.84
CA SER A 21 12.95 12.16 12.11
C SER A 21 12.18 12.23 10.79
N PRO A 22 12.82 12.00 9.63
CA PRO A 22 12.17 12.18 8.34
C PRO A 22 10.89 11.33 8.30
N SER A 23 9.73 11.98 8.18
CA SER A 23 8.44 11.29 8.19
C SER A 23 8.44 10.22 7.10
N MET A 24 8.15 8.99 7.47
CA MET A 24 8.00 7.88 6.53
C MET A 24 6.67 8.03 5.80
N ILE A 25 6.65 7.64 4.54
CA ILE A 25 5.44 7.58 3.72
C ILE A 25 5.33 6.14 3.21
N TYR A 26 4.24 5.49 3.59
CA TYR A 26 3.86 4.16 3.14
C TYR A 26 3.00 4.27 1.89
N TYR A 27 3.19 3.34 0.96
CA TYR A 27 2.44 3.28 -0.28
C TYR A 27 2.16 1.83 -0.70
N ARG A 28 1.16 1.63 -1.55
CA ARG A 28 0.87 0.38 -2.26
C ARG A 28 0.76 0.65 -3.74
N VAL A 29 1.10 -0.36 -4.54
CA VAL A 29 0.99 -0.30 -6.00
C VAL A 29 -0.10 -1.25 -6.45
N TYR A 30 -1.02 -0.78 -7.28
CA TYR A 30 -2.08 -1.58 -7.87
C TYR A 30 -2.09 -1.45 -9.38
N THR A 31 -2.47 -2.53 -10.06
CA THR A 31 -2.93 -2.52 -11.45
C THR A 31 -4.44 -2.76 -11.49
N PRO A 32 -5.11 -2.71 -12.66
CA PRO A 32 -6.53 -3.05 -12.74
C PRO A 32 -6.83 -4.48 -12.27
N GLU A 33 -5.85 -5.38 -12.27
CA GLU A 33 -6.08 -6.77 -11.88
C GLU A 33 -5.75 -7.08 -10.42
N CYS A 34 -4.65 -6.56 -9.86
CA CYS A 34 -4.26 -6.86 -8.48
C CYS A 34 -3.26 -5.86 -7.88
N ALA A 35 -2.96 -6.03 -6.59
CA ALA A 35 -1.77 -5.43 -5.98
C ALA A 35 -0.49 -5.95 -6.65
N VAL A 36 0.53 -5.10 -6.67
CA VAL A 36 1.85 -5.43 -7.20
C VAL A 36 2.88 -5.41 -6.08
N PHE A 37 3.83 -6.35 -6.15
CA PHE A 37 5.01 -6.34 -5.29
C PHE A 37 5.77 -5.04 -5.48
N THR A 38 6.01 -4.33 -4.38
CA THR A 38 6.83 -3.13 -4.41
C THR A 38 8.30 -3.50 -4.47
N LYS A 39 9.09 -2.68 -5.16
CA LYS A 39 10.56 -2.78 -5.14
C LYS A 39 11.19 -2.30 -3.83
N ARG A 40 10.42 -1.68 -2.93
CA ARG A 40 10.89 -1.19 -1.62
C ARG A 40 9.95 -1.61 -0.48
N PRO A 41 9.83 -2.92 -0.21
CA PRO A 41 8.95 -3.41 0.85
C PRO A 41 9.32 -2.80 2.20
N ALA A 42 8.29 -2.34 2.92
CA ALA A 42 8.41 -1.76 4.25
C ALA A 42 8.58 -2.84 5.33
N PHE A 43 8.07 -4.04 5.08
CA PHE A 43 8.07 -5.18 6.00
C PHE A 43 8.52 -6.45 5.28
N LEU A 44 9.10 -7.41 6.01
CA LEU A 44 9.55 -8.69 5.44
C LEU A 44 8.37 -9.63 5.11
N ASP A 45 7.28 -9.52 5.85
CA ASP A 45 6.06 -10.31 5.71
C ASP A 45 5.02 -9.64 4.80
N SER A 46 5.28 -8.40 4.35
CA SER A 46 4.41 -7.67 3.43
C SER A 46 5.19 -7.06 2.28
N GLU A 47 5.26 -7.80 1.18
CA GLU A 47 5.93 -7.38 -0.06
C GLU A 47 5.09 -6.38 -0.90
N TYR A 48 3.86 -6.08 -0.47
CA TYR A 48 2.92 -5.21 -1.18
C TYR A 48 2.86 -3.78 -0.62
N ILE A 49 3.36 -3.57 0.60
CA ILE A 49 3.46 -2.25 1.23
C ILE A 49 4.88 -1.74 1.06
N GLY A 50 5.03 -0.67 0.30
CA GLY A 50 6.29 0.05 0.15
C GLY A 50 6.45 1.18 1.15
N SER A 51 7.68 1.59 1.39
CA SER A 51 7.97 2.79 2.18
C SER A 51 9.07 3.65 1.60
N ILE A 52 8.90 4.97 1.72
CA ILE A 52 9.89 5.97 1.34
C ILE A 52 10.01 7.03 2.43
N ARG A 53 11.17 7.69 2.49
CA ARG A 53 11.34 8.86 3.36
C ARG A 53 10.78 10.09 2.66
N SER A 54 10.01 10.91 3.36
CA SER A 54 9.51 12.20 2.83
C SER A 54 10.63 13.14 2.37
N THR A 55 11.84 13.00 2.91
CA THR A 55 13.04 13.75 2.49
C THR A 55 13.57 13.38 1.10
N TRP A 56 13.16 12.24 0.54
CA TRP A 56 13.53 11.84 -0.83
C TRP A 56 12.67 12.56 -1.89
N LEU A 57 11.56 13.15 -1.48
CA LEU A 57 10.65 13.87 -2.37
C LEU A 57 11.13 15.31 -2.57
N MET A 58 11.21 15.72 -3.84
CA MET A 58 11.54 17.10 -4.18
C MET A 58 10.42 18.06 -3.73
N PRO A 59 10.74 19.17 -3.05
CA PRO A 59 9.80 20.27 -2.87
C PRO A 59 9.42 20.89 -4.23
N PRO A 60 8.17 21.32 -4.44
CA PRO A 60 7.01 21.17 -3.55
C PRO A 60 6.51 19.72 -3.56
N ARG A 61 6.28 19.16 -2.37
CA ARG A 61 5.82 17.78 -2.18
C ARG A 61 4.31 17.68 -2.47
N ASN A 62 3.97 17.79 -3.75
CA ASN A 62 2.62 17.65 -4.28
C ASN A 62 2.40 16.26 -4.88
N ALA A 63 1.14 15.93 -5.17
CA ALA A 63 0.76 14.63 -5.71
C ALA A 63 1.52 14.28 -7.00
N ARG A 64 1.78 15.26 -7.87
CA ARG A 64 2.59 15.05 -9.09
C ARG A 64 4.00 14.60 -8.79
N SER A 65 4.69 15.28 -7.88
CA SER A 65 6.08 14.96 -7.50
C SER A 65 6.18 13.57 -6.89
N VAL A 66 5.22 13.21 -6.04
CA VAL A 66 5.15 11.89 -5.39
C VAL A 66 4.84 10.81 -6.41
N ARG A 67 3.84 11.02 -7.26
CA ARG A 67 3.49 10.10 -8.35
C ARG A 67 4.67 9.84 -9.25
N GLN A 68 5.33 10.89 -9.76
CA GLN A 68 6.53 10.73 -10.60
C GLN A 68 7.65 9.97 -9.87
N PHE A 69 7.89 10.30 -8.61
CA PHE A 69 8.92 9.63 -7.81
C PHE A 69 8.62 8.13 -7.63
N LEU A 70 7.41 7.79 -7.21
CA LEU A 70 7.00 6.40 -6.99
C LEU A 70 6.93 5.61 -8.30
N SER A 71 6.43 6.20 -9.39
CA SER A 71 6.40 5.53 -10.70
C SER A 71 7.80 5.22 -11.20
N ASN A 72 8.74 6.17 -11.08
CA ASN A 72 10.15 5.92 -11.42
C ASN A 72 10.78 4.86 -10.52
N LEU A 73 10.47 4.91 -9.21
CA LEU A 73 10.98 3.95 -8.24
C LEU A 73 10.51 2.53 -8.55
N GLU A 74 9.28 2.38 -8.99
CA GLU A 74 8.68 1.09 -9.34
C GLU A 74 8.95 0.68 -10.80
N ASN A 75 9.60 1.52 -11.61
CA ASN A 75 9.82 1.35 -13.05
C ASN A 75 8.50 1.25 -13.85
N ILE A 76 7.65 2.23 -13.62
CA ILE A 76 6.36 2.43 -14.28
C ILE A 76 6.42 3.79 -14.98
N ASP A 77 5.89 3.88 -16.21
CA ASP A 77 5.72 5.18 -16.85
C ASP A 77 4.78 6.06 -16.02
N PRO A 78 5.22 7.23 -15.50
CA PRO A 78 4.38 8.13 -14.74
C PRO A 78 3.09 8.55 -15.48
N SER A 79 3.09 8.56 -16.82
CA SER A 79 1.91 8.91 -17.63
C SER A 79 0.75 7.92 -17.48
N GLN A 80 1.07 6.67 -17.10
CA GLN A 80 0.13 5.57 -16.92
C GLN A 80 -0.31 5.40 -15.46
N THR A 81 0.01 6.35 -14.59
CA THR A 81 -0.22 6.25 -13.15
C THR A 81 -1.12 7.35 -12.60
N SER A 82 -1.81 7.03 -11.52
CA SER A 82 -2.66 7.91 -10.72
C SER A 82 -2.38 7.70 -9.24
N LEU A 83 -2.42 8.77 -8.44
CA LEU A 83 -2.12 8.73 -7.00
C LEU A 83 -3.38 9.00 -6.18
N TYR A 84 -3.60 8.25 -5.10
CA TYR A 84 -4.75 8.39 -4.21
C TYR A 84 -4.28 8.46 -2.75
N CYS A 85 -4.96 9.27 -1.92
CA CYS A 85 -4.53 9.53 -0.53
C CYS A 85 -4.76 8.37 0.43
N SER A 86 -5.72 7.51 0.13
CA SER A 86 -6.24 6.49 1.03
C SER A 86 -7.02 5.44 0.25
N ARG A 87 -7.08 4.24 0.82
CA ARG A 87 -7.90 3.11 0.39
C ARG A 87 -9.36 3.49 0.13
N LEU A 88 -9.92 4.46 0.83
CA LEU A 88 -11.35 4.76 0.74
C LEU A 88 -11.72 5.88 -0.25
N ARG A 89 -10.75 6.51 -0.93
CA ARG A 89 -11.04 7.64 -1.82
C ARG A 89 -11.29 7.16 -3.26
N SER A 90 -12.44 7.55 -3.80
CA SER A 90 -12.87 7.20 -5.15
C SER A 90 -12.23 8.03 -6.28
N SER A 91 -11.47 9.08 -5.94
CA SER A 91 -10.88 10.00 -6.92
C SER A 91 -9.38 10.18 -6.70
N ALA A 92 -8.64 10.23 -7.81
CA ALA A 92 -7.22 10.54 -7.78
C ALA A 92 -6.97 11.96 -7.24
N LEU A 93 -5.81 12.14 -6.61
CA LEU A 93 -5.31 13.43 -6.20
C LEU A 93 -5.06 14.33 -7.41
N ASP A 94 -5.46 15.59 -7.32
CA ASP A 94 -5.01 16.60 -8.28
C ASP A 94 -3.50 16.81 -8.13
N ASP A 95 -2.80 16.91 -9.26
CA ASP A 95 -1.34 17.01 -9.35
C ASP A 95 -0.75 18.13 -8.49
N LYS A 96 -1.49 19.22 -8.24
CA LYS A 96 -1.04 20.37 -7.43
C LYS A 96 -1.32 20.20 -5.93
N SER A 97 -2.15 19.23 -5.55
CA SER A 97 -2.49 18.97 -4.15
C SER A 97 -1.26 18.61 -3.35
N LEU A 98 -1.08 19.24 -2.19
CA LEU A 98 -0.03 18.84 -1.26
C LEU A 98 -0.35 17.46 -0.69
N ILE A 99 0.69 16.65 -0.48
CA ILE A 99 0.53 15.31 0.11
C ILE A 99 0.55 15.33 1.64
N PHE A 100 0.28 16.49 2.25
CA PHE A 100 0.28 16.70 3.69
C PHE A 100 -1.09 17.23 4.12
N LEU A 101 -1.56 16.75 5.26
CA LEU A 101 -2.70 17.30 5.99
C LEU A 101 -2.32 18.65 6.62
N GLU A 102 -3.33 19.40 7.07
CA GLU A 102 -3.15 20.73 7.66
C GLU A 102 -2.29 20.71 8.94
N ASP A 103 -2.27 19.58 9.65
CA ASP A 103 -1.44 19.34 10.83
C ASP A 103 0.03 18.98 10.50
N GLY A 104 0.39 18.93 9.21
CA GLY A 104 1.73 18.56 8.74
C GLY A 104 1.97 17.05 8.65
N THR A 105 0.95 16.22 8.89
CA THR A 105 1.03 14.77 8.72
C THR A 105 0.95 14.42 7.23
N PRO A 106 1.90 13.64 6.65
CA PRO A 106 1.77 13.20 5.27
C PRO A 106 0.62 12.20 5.09
N TYR A 107 -0.05 12.21 3.93
CA TYR A 107 -0.81 11.04 3.50
C TYR A 107 0.11 9.83 3.43
N GLY A 108 -0.39 8.65 3.79
CA GLY A 108 0.47 7.48 3.93
C GLY A 108 1.41 7.54 5.13
N ALA A 109 1.18 8.38 6.15
CA ALA A 109 1.99 8.36 7.38
C ALA A 109 1.91 7.03 8.14
N LYS A 110 0.87 6.24 7.87
CA LYS A 110 0.52 4.99 8.53
C LYS A 110 0.47 3.86 7.51
N PRO A 111 1.06 2.68 7.79
CA PRO A 111 0.99 1.56 6.85
C PRO A 111 -0.42 0.98 6.67
N GLU A 112 -1.35 1.24 7.61
CA GLU A 112 -2.78 0.89 7.51
C GLU A 112 -3.53 1.72 6.48
N ASP A 113 -3.08 2.94 6.26
CA ASP A 113 -3.67 3.88 5.31
C ASP A 113 -2.57 4.41 4.36
N PRO A 114 -1.99 3.51 3.54
CA PRO A 114 -0.90 3.87 2.65
C PRO A 114 -1.44 4.71 1.48
N LEU A 115 -0.55 5.49 0.88
CA LEU A 115 -0.82 6.07 -0.43
C LEU A 115 -1.02 4.97 -1.47
N ILE A 116 -1.93 5.18 -2.42
CA ILE A 116 -2.14 4.22 -3.51
C ILE A 116 -1.60 4.80 -4.81
N LEU A 117 -0.63 4.12 -5.39
CA LEU A 117 -0.21 4.31 -6.77
C LEU A 117 -0.94 3.30 -7.64
N PHE A 118 -1.94 3.76 -8.38
CA PHE A 118 -2.61 2.93 -9.38
C PHE A 118 -1.90 3.09 -10.72
N SER A 119 -1.60 1.97 -11.38
CA SER A 119 -0.96 1.93 -12.69
C SER A 119 -1.86 1.21 -13.68
N GLN A 120 -2.00 1.75 -14.90
CA GLN A 120 -2.72 1.07 -15.99
C GLN A 120 -1.89 -0.06 -16.61
N VAL A 121 -0.60 -0.15 -16.29
CA VAL A 121 0.34 -1.13 -16.82
C VAL A 121 1.12 -1.82 -15.70
N TYR A 122 1.53 -3.08 -15.93
CA TYR A 122 2.42 -3.74 -15.00
C TYR A 122 3.80 -3.08 -14.96
N PRO A 123 4.43 -2.98 -13.77
CA PRO A 123 5.79 -2.48 -13.67
C PRO A 123 6.78 -3.33 -14.48
N GLN A 124 7.72 -2.67 -15.14
CA GLN A 124 8.73 -3.39 -15.92
C GLN A 124 9.73 -4.08 -14.98
N GLN A 125 9.99 -5.36 -15.25
CA GLN A 125 10.88 -6.22 -14.45
C GLN A 125 12.37 -5.88 -14.62
N GLN A 126 12.74 -4.89 -15.43
CA GLN A 126 14.15 -4.51 -15.58
C GLN A 126 14.68 -3.97 -14.25
N ILE A 127 15.47 -4.81 -13.58
CA ILE A 127 16.34 -4.45 -12.48
C ILE A 127 17.51 -3.70 -13.11
N THR A 128 17.53 -2.39 -13.02
CA THR A 128 18.74 -1.62 -13.37
C THR A 128 19.76 -1.83 -12.24
N PRO A 129 20.94 -2.43 -12.50
CA PRO A 129 22.01 -2.51 -11.52
C PRO A 129 22.46 -1.09 -11.15
N GLY A 130 22.56 -0.77 -9.86
CA GLY A 130 22.96 0.56 -9.37
C GLY A 130 21.91 1.28 -8.51
N THR A 131 20.67 0.78 -8.44
CA THR A 131 19.67 1.22 -7.44
C THR A 131 19.72 0.37 -6.18
N GLU A 132 20.92 -0.13 -5.84
CA GLU A 132 21.16 -1.11 -4.79
C GLU A 132 20.43 -0.73 -3.51
N LEU A 133 19.37 -1.50 -3.25
CA LEU A 133 18.96 -1.98 -1.94
C LEU A 133 19.36 -1.05 -0.79
N PHE A 134 18.55 -0.03 -0.54
CA PHE A 134 18.33 0.36 0.85
C PHE A 134 17.56 -0.78 1.50
N VAL A 135 18.27 -1.87 1.84
CA VAL A 135 17.76 -2.91 2.72
C VAL A 135 17.37 -2.19 4.00
N ILE A 136 16.07 -2.00 4.19
CA ILE A 136 15.55 -1.51 5.45
C ILE A 136 15.87 -2.63 6.46
N LYS A 137 16.62 -2.29 7.51
CA LYS A 137 16.79 -3.18 8.66
C LYS A 137 15.40 -3.46 9.22
N SER A 138 14.97 -4.70 9.06
CA SER A 138 13.67 -5.20 9.50
C SER A 138 13.68 -5.30 11.02
N ASP A 139 13.16 -4.26 11.68
CA ASP A 139 12.93 -4.27 13.13
C ASP A 139 11.44 -4.38 13.49
N PHE A 140 10.56 -4.61 12.50
CA PHE A 140 9.11 -4.69 12.74
C PHE A 140 8.48 -5.83 11.94
N TYR A 141 7.94 -6.82 12.64
CA TYR A 141 6.83 -7.63 12.11
C TYR A 141 5.72 -6.69 11.65
N SER A 142 5.02 -6.99 10.55
CA SER A 142 3.86 -6.19 10.15
C SER A 142 2.88 -6.14 11.33
N PRO A 143 2.49 -4.95 11.80
CA PRO A 143 1.45 -4.86 12.84
C PRO A 143 0.08 -5.33 12.33
N PHE A 144 -0.05 -5.62 11.02
CA PHE A 144 -1.31 -5.99 10.38
C PHE A 144 -1.26 -7.44 9.94
N GLY A 145 -2.17 -8.23 10.51
CA GLY A 145 -2.57 -9.50 9.92
C GLY A 145 -3.35 -9.25 8.62
N PRO A 146 -3.17 -10.09 7.59
CA PRO A 146 -3.91 -9.98 6.33
C PRO A 146 -5.43 -10.02 6.55
N GLN A 147 -6.16 -9.18 5.82
CA GLN A 147 -7.63 -9.16 5.85
C GLN A 147 -8.18 -10.13 4.80
N PHE A 148 -8.83 -11.20 5.25
CA PHE A 148 -9.34 -12.22 4.34
C PHE A 148 -10.87 -12.16 4.15
N LEU A 149 -11.30 -12.31 2.91
CA LEU A 149 -12.69 -12.65 2.55
C LEU A 149 -12.76 -14.14 2.24
N TYR A 150 -13.63 -14.86 2.94
CA TYR A 150 -13.86 -16.29 2.71
C TYR A 150 -14.94 -16.50 1.64
N TYR A 151 -14.72 -17.45 0.72
CA TYR A 151 -15.67 -17.79 -0.34
C TYR A 151 -15.70 -19.30 -0.60
N GLY A 152 -16.81 -19.78 -1.16
CA GLY A 152 -16.94 -21.12 -1.70
C GLY A 152 -17.66 -21.08 -3.05
N VAL A 153 -17.27 -21.94 -3.97
CA VAL A 153 -17.89 -22.02 -5.31
C VAL A 153 -18.95 -23.11 -5.30
N TYR A 154 -20.18 -22.76 -5.67
CA TYR A 154 -21.31 -23.68 -5.68
C TYR A 154 -21.86 -23.88 -7.09
N THR A 155 -22.28 -25.10 -7.39
CA THR A 155 -23.08 -25.45 -8.57
C THR A 155 -24.39 -26.08 -8.14
N GLU A 156 -25.28 -26.34 -9.10
CA GLU A 156 -26.51 -27.10 -8.85
C GLU A 156 -26.25 -28.51 -8.28
N ARG A 157 -25.04 -29.05 -8.44
CA ARG A 157 -24.61 -30.35 -7.90
C ARG A 157 -24.00 -30.26 -6.50
N GLY A 158 -23.90 -29.06 -5.93
CA GLY A 158 -23.27 -28.81 -4.63
C GLY A 158 -21.95 -28.02 -4.71
N PRO A 159 -21.19 -27.96 -3.60
CA PRO A 159 -19.95 -27.22 -3.52
C PRO A 159 -18.87 -27.85 -4.40
N LEU A 160 -18.12 -27.02 -5.11
CA LEU A 160 -16.93 -27.44 -5.85
C LEU A 160 -15.70 -27.30 -4.96
N PRO A 161 -14.73 -28.23 -5.05
CA PRO A 161 -13.43 -28.04 -4.42
C PRO A 161 -12.75 -26.82 -5.04
N SER A 162 -12.23 -25.94 -4.19
CA SER A 162 -11.34 -24.85 -4.57
C SER A 162 -9.99 -25.42 -4.98
N ASN A 163 -9.31 -24.76 -5.92
CA ASN A 163 -7.93 -25.09 -6.28
C ASN A 163 -6.91 -24.71 -5.19
N ALA A 164 -7.31 -23.87 -4.24
CA ALA A 164 -6.47 -23.44 -3.12
C ALA A 164 -7.31 -23.34 -1.85
N PRO A 165 -7.74 -24.49 -1.31
CA PRO A 165 -8.57 -24.56 -0.11
C PRO A 165 -7.79 -24.08 1.11
N ILE A 166 -8.52 -23.59 2.12
CA ILE A 166 -7.93 -23.19 3.41
C ILE A 166 -7.61 -24.43 4.25
N ASP A 167 -8.48 -25.43 4.18
CA ASP A 167 -8.41 -26.68 4.92
C ASP A 167 -8.77 -27.84 3.97
N GLU A 168 -8.03 -28.95 4.07
CA GLU A 168 -8.32 -30.17 3.31
C GLU A 168 -9.61 -30.84 3.76
N ALA A 169 -10.06 -30.62 5.02
CA ALA A 169 -11.35 -31.09 5.51
C ALA A 169 -12.53 -30.34 4.88
N GLU A 170 -12.32 -29.09 4.47
CA GLU A 170 -13.30 -28.25 3.78
C GLU A 170 -12.74 -27.80 2.42
N PRO A 171 -12.57 -28.74 1.47
CA PRO A 171 -11.86 -28.46 0.22
C PRO A 171 -12.58 -27.44 -0.67
N TRP A 172 -13.84 -27.11 -0.35
CA TRP A 172 -14.66 -26.13 -1.05
C TRP A 172 -14.49 -24.68 -0.54
N LEU A 173 -13.87 -24.50 0.63
CA LEU A 173 -13.73 -23.19 1.27
C LEU A 173 -12.36 -22.59 0.98
N SER A 174 -12.36 -21.36 0.47
CA SER A 174 -11.14 -20.61 0.16
C SER A 174 -11.21 -19.17 0.65
N LYS A 175 -10.10 -18.45 0.53
CA LYS A 175 -9.97 -17.04 0.96
C LYS A 175 -9.32 -16.15 -0.09
N ILE A 176 -9.72 -14.89 -0.13
CA ILE A 176 -9.09 -13.81 -0.89
C ILE A 176 -8.48 -12.85 0.11
N ASP A 177 -7.23 -12.46 -0.11
CA ASP A 177 -6.65 -11.34 0.62
C ASP A 177 -7.20 -10.03 0.04
N ILE A 178 -7.99 -9.32 0.84
CA ILE A 178 -8.68 -8.09 0.46
C ILE A 178 -7.67 -6.99 0.13
N ASP A 179 -6.47 -7.05 0.71
CA ASP A 179 -5.40 -6.10 0.42
C ASP A 179 -4.82 -6.25 -0.99
N LEU A 180 -5.08 -7.37 -1.67
CA LEU A 180 -4.66 -7.60 -3.05
C LEU A 180 -5.68 -7.12 -4.08
N VAL A 181 -6.84 -6.64 -3.64
CA VAL A 181 -7.91 -6.18 -4.52
C VAL A 181 -7.73 -4.69 -4.88
N PRO A 182 -7.69 -4.32 -6.18
CA PRO A 182 -7.39 -2.96 -6.62
C PRO A 182 -8.42 -1.91 -6.22
N SER A 183 -9.70 -2.22 -6.42
CA SER A 183 -10.79 -1.28 -6.16
C SER A 183 -11.14 -1.28 -4.68
N GLN A 184 -11.35 -0.09 -4.13
CA GLN A 184 -11.61 0.08 -2.70
C GLN A 184 -12.72 1.12 -2.47
N PRO A 185 -13.86 0.73 -1.86
CA PRO A 185 -14.18 -0.62 -1.40
C PRO A 185 -14.25 -1.65 -2.56
N PRO A 186 -13.93 -2.94 -2.31
CA PRO A 186 -13.98 -3.97 -3.34
C PRO A 186 -15.38 -4.09 -3.95
N THR A 187 -15.48 -4.08 -5.28
CA THR A 187 -16.75 -4.37 -5.95
C THR A 187 -16.91 -5.87 -6.14
N MET A 188 -18.16 -6.33 -6.33
CA MET A 188 -18.43 -7.72 -6.68
C MET A 188 -17.65 -8.17 -7.92
N GLY A 189 -17.46 -7.27 -8.89
CA GLY A 189 -16.68 -7.55 -10.10
C GLY A 189 -15.21 -7.86 -9.80
N ASP A 190 -14.56 -7.06 -8.95
CA ASP A 190 -13.16 -7.30 -8.56
C ASP A 190 -13.01 -8.62 -7.80
N LEU A 191 -13.94 -8.91 -6.89
CA LEU A 191 -13.96 -10.16 -6.12
C LEU A 191 -14.16 -11.36 -7.05
N MET A 192 -15.12 -11.29 -7.98
CA MET A 192 -15.33 -12.34 -8.98
C MET A 192 -14.09 -12.55 -9.85
N MET A 193 -13.41 -11.48 -10.27
CA MET A 193 -12.16 -11.58 -11.03
C MET A 193 -11.05 -12.27 -10.23
N GLN A 194 -10.93 -11.96 -8.94
CA GLN A 194 -9.96 -12.63 -8.05
C GLN A 194 -10.28 -14.11 -7.86
N ILE A 195 -11.55 -14.45 -7.65
CA ILE A 195 -12.01 -15.85 -7.58
C ILE A 195 -11.71 -16.57 -8.89
N LEU A 196 -12.09 -15.99 -10.02
CA LEU A 196 -11.86 -16.59 -11.34
C LEU A 196 -10.37 -16.79 -11.62
N ARG A 197 -9.50 -15.87 -11.22
CA ARG A 197 -8.04 -16.05 -11.35
C ARG A 197 -7.55 -17.21 -10.49
N LYS A 198 -8.05 -17.31 -9.26
CA LYS A 198 -7.65 -18.34 -8.30
C LYS A 198 -8.18 -19.73 -8.68
N GLU A 199 -9.38 -19.80 -9.25
CA GLU A 199 -10.07 -21.04 -9.61
C GLU A 199 -9.94 -21.45 -11.09
N GLY A 200 -9.61 -20.51 -11.99
CA GLY A 200 -9.57 -20.72 -13.44
C GLY A 200 -8.20 -21.15 -13.99
N GLY A 201 -7.16 -21.20 -13.15
CA GLY A 201 -5.77 -21.47 -13.56
C GLY A 201 -5.44 -22.92 -13.95
N GLN A 202 -6.38 -23.87 -13.88
CA GLN A 202 -6.17 -25.24 -14.34
C GLN A 202 -6.96 -25.50 -15.62
N GLY A 203 -6.22 -25.46 -16.74
CA GLY A 203 -6.61 -26.18 -17.95
C GLY A 203 -6.82 -27.64 -17.59
N ARG A 204 -8.08 -28.02 -17.39
CA ARG A 204 -8.51 -29.41 -17.32
C ARG A 204 -8.19 -30.04 -18.67
N HIS A 205 -7.04 -30.70 -18.74
CA HIS A 205 -6.74 -31.66 -19.78
C HIS A 205 -7.75 -32.82 -19.61
N LEU A 206 -8.93 -32.65 -20.19
CA LEU A 206 -9.83 -33.76 -20.45
C LEU A 206 -9.12 -34.65 -21.47
N LYS A 207 -8.35 -35.64 -20.98
CA LYS A 207 -8.11 -36.84 -21.80
C LYS A 207 -9.47 -37.52 -21.90
N ALA A 208 -10.07 -37.42 -23.08
CA ALA A 208 -11.02 -38.42 -23.52
C ALA A 208 -10.20 -39.66 -23.92
N GLU A 209 -10.38 -40.74 -23.18
CA GLU A 209 -10.13 -42.10 -23.64
C GLU A 209 -11.40 -42.91 -23.36
#